data_AF-A0A2L2YZ09-F1
#
_entry.id   AF-A0A2L2YZ09-F1
#
_cell.length_a   1.000
_cell.length_b   1.000
_cell.length_c   1.000
_cell.angle_alpha   90.00
_cell.angle_beta   90.00
_cell.angle_gamma   90.00
#
_symmetry.space_group_name_H-M   'P 1'
#
loop_
_entity.id
_entity.type
_entity.pdbx_description
1 polymer ?
#
loop_
_entity_poly.entity_id
_entity_poly.type
_entity_poly.pdbx_seq_one_letter_code
_entity_poly.pdbx_strand_id
1 'polypeptide(L)'
;LEAAKRADLVEHFVWVGMESQKDGRSVARILQGIDIDYILIRPETYEVPGFREYYTTFSLNKHESIPDLWFEEFWQHHFRCHLPQSISSLEKLFPLPCTGTESMSQNPLNLDTFVYHTVIAVTG
;
A
#
# COMPACT_ATOMS: atom_id res chain seq x y z
N LEU A 1 -18.78 8.13 -11.57
CA LEU A 1 -18.31 8.29 -12.96
C LEU A 1 -18.96 7.29 -13.92
N GLU A 2 -18.78 5.97 -13.76
CA GLU A 2 -19.33 4.97 -14.70
C GLU A 2 -20.83 5.07 -14.97
N ALA A 3 -21.65 5.35 -13.95
CA ALA A 3 -23.09 5.54 -14.15
C ALA A 3 -23.40 6.78 -15.02
N ALA A 4 -22.71 7.90 -14.80
CA ALA A 4 -22.86 9.11 -15.63
C ALA A 4 -22.35 8.87 -17.06
N LYS A 5 -21.30 8.06 -17.23
CA LYS A 5 -20.79 7.63 -18.54
C LYS A 5 -21.83 6.83 -19.32
N ARG A 6 -22.54 5.91 -18.66
CA ARG A 6 -23.62 5.14 -19.28
C ARG A 6 -24.83 5.99 -19.66
N ALA A 7 -25.03 7.12 -18.98
CA ALA A 7 -26.13 8.04 -19.22
C ALA A 7 -25.77 9.20 -20.17
N ASP A 8 -24.53 9.27 -20.64
CA ASP A 8 -24.00 10.37 -21.46
C ASP A 8 -24.08 11.75 -20.76
N LEU A 9 -23.86 11.76 -19.44
CA LEU A 9 -23.99 12.95 -18.58
C LEU A 9 -22.65 13.41 -17.98
N VAL A 10 -21.52 12.87 -18.42
CA VAL A 10 -20.24 13.12 -17.73
C VAL A 10 -19.81 14.58 -17.84
N GLU A 11 -20.02 15.19 -19.01
CA GLU A 11 -19.71 16.60 -19.30
C GLU A 11 -20.72 17.58 -18.71
N HIS A 12 -21.85 17.09 -18.15
CA HIS A 12 -22.89 17.95 -17.56
C HIS A 12 -22.56 18.39 -16.13
N PHE A 13 -21.49 17.85 -15.54
CA PHE A 13 -21.10 18.10 -14.16
C PHE A 13 -19.62 18.42 -14.05
N VAL A 14 -19.29 19.29 -13.09
CA VAL A 14 -17.92 19.41 -12.58
C VAL A 14 -17.76 18.41 -11.44
N TRP A 15 -16.78 17.52 -11.54
CA TRP A 15 -16.56 16.45 -10.57
C TRP A 15 -15.61 16.90 -9.46
N VAL A 16 -16.11 17.03 -8.24
CA VAL A 16 -15.28 17.34 -7.07
C VAL A 16 -15.07 16.08 -6.22
N GLY A 17 -13.82 15.75 -5.92
CA GLY A 17 -13.49 14.55 -5.15
C GLY A 17 -12.22 14.71 -4.32
N MET A 18 -12.03 13.79 -3.38
CA MET A 18 -10.77 13.63 -2.67
C MET A 18 -9.85 12.73 -3.50
N GLU A 19 -8.59 13.12 -3.60
CA GLU A 19 -7.60 12.27 -4.23
C GLU A 19 -7.33 11.05 -3.35
N SER A 20 -7.51 9.89 -3.94
CA SER A 20 -7.18 8.60 -3.36
C SER A 20 -6.34 7.80 -4.34
N GLN A 21 -5.62 6.82 -3.80
CA GLN A 21 -4.91 5.82 -4.57
C GLN A 21 -5.62 4.49 -4.39
N LYS A 22 -5.86 3.78 -5.49
CA LYS A 22 -6.41 2.43 -5.48
C LYS A 22 -5.57 1.55 -6.40
N ASP A 23 -5.14 0.39 -5.91
CA ASP A 23 -4.37 -0.60 -6.68
C ASP A 23 -3.15 0.02 -7.39
N GLY A 24 -2.42 0.89 -6.70
CA GLY A 24 -1.23 1.57 -7.24
C GLY A 24 -1.51 2.70 -8.24
N ARG A 25 -2.78 3.06 -8.49
CA ARG A 25 -3.18 4.12 -9.42
C ARG A 25 -3.90 5.25 -8.69
N SER A 26 -3.44 6.48 -8.88
CA SER A 26 -4.16 7.66 -8.38
C SER A 26 -5.42 7.91 -9.20
N VAL A 27 -6.49 8.39 -8.56
CA VAL A 27 -7.71 8.84 -9.26
C VAL A 27 -7.36 9.89 -10.32
N ALA A 28 -6.40 10.78 -10.04
CA ALA A 28 -5.90 11.75 -11.01
C ALA A 28 -5.41 11.09 -12.30
N ARG A 29 -4.65 9.99 -12.23
CA ARG A 29 -4.16 9.27 -13.41
C ARG A 29 -5.27 8.61 -14.21
N ILE A 30 -6.36 8.19 -13.57
CA ILE A 30 -7.54 7.64 -14.24
C ILE A 30 -8.28 8.74 -15.01
N LEU A 31 -8.37 9.95 -14.43
CA LEU A 31 -9.08 11.07 -15.02
C LEU A 31 -8.29 11.81 -16.09
N GLN A 32 -6.95 11.77 -16.08
CA GLN A 32 -6.08 12.43 -17.07
C GLN A 32 -6.36 12.05 -18.54
N GLY A 33 -7.03 10.92 -18.79
CA GLY A 33 -7.41 10.48 -20.15
C GLY A 33 -8.88 10.72 -20.51
N ILE A 34 -9.62 11.46 -19.67
CA ILE A 34 -11.04 11.71 -19.84
C ILE A 34 -11.23 13.23 -19.94
N ASP A 35 -11.88 13.69 -21.00
CA ASP A 35 -12.15 15.11 -21.24
C ASP A 35 -13.32 15.58 -20.37
N ILE A 36 -13.06 15.76 -19.07
CA ILE A 36 -14.07 16.14 -18.08
C ILE A 36 -13.49 17.17 -17.12
N ASP A 37 -14.33 18.11 -16.69
CA ASP A 37 -13.96 19.08 -15.66
C ASP A 37 -13.99 18.43 -14.27
N TYR A 38 -12.87 18.50 -13.55
CA TYR A 38 -12.78 17.97 -12.20
C TYR A 38 -11.86 18.78 -11.28
N ILE A 39 -12.17 18.71 -9.98
CA ILE A 39 -11.34 19.23 -8.89
C ILE A 39 -11.03 18.06 -7.95
N LEU A 40 -9.74 17.77 -7.76
CA LEU A 40 -9.29 16.78 -6.79
C LEU A 40 -8.58 17.48 -5.62
N ILE A 41 -9.03 17.15 -4.41
CA ILE A 41 -8.46 17.66 -3.16
C ILE A 41 -7.56 16.57 -2.58
N ARG A 42 -6.27 16.87 -2.42
CA ARG A 42 -5.31 15.99 -1.75
C ARG A 42 -4.93 16.60 -0.40
N PRO A 43 -5.07 15.87 0.72
CA PRO A 43 -4.45 16.26 1.98
C PRO A 43 -2.93 16.40 1.79
N GLU A 44 -2.33 17.38 2.45
CA GLU A 44 -0.88 17.51 2.42
C GLU A 44 -0.24 16.42 3.27
N THR A 45 0.65 15.65 2.66
CA THR A 45 1.34 14.51 3.26
C THR A 45 2.84 14.73 3.24
N TYR A 46 3.51 14.39 4.34
CA TYR A 46 4.95 14.52 4.48
C TYR A 46 5.60 13.15 4.66
N GLU A 47 6.87 13.02 4.29
CA GLU A 47 7.64 11.85 4.73
C GLU A 47 7.81 11.92 6.25
N VAL A 48 7.67 10.77 6.92
CA VAL A 48 7.96 10.66 8.36
C VAL A 48 9.42 10.25 8.52
N PRO A 49 10.30 11.15 8.99
CA PRO A 49 11.70 10.79 9.22
C PRO A 49 11.80 9.64 10.22
N GLY A 50 12.67 8.66 9.97
CA GLY A 50 12.85 7.52 10.88
C GLY A 50 11.88 6.36 10.63
N PHE A 51 10.78 6.55 9.88
CA PHE A 51 9.83 5.46 9.65
C PHE A 51 10.43 4.36 8.78
N ARG A 52 11.25 4.72 7.78
CA ARG A 52 11.97 3.75 6.95
C ARG A 52 12.97 2.97 7.78
N GLU A 53 13.76 3.68 8.58
CA GLU A 53 14.76 3.10 9.47
C GLU A 53 14.10 2.16 10.47
N TYR A 54 12.91 2.50 10.98
CA TYR A 54 12.14 1.67 11.89
C TYR A 54 11.75 0.32 11.26
N TYR A 55 10.98 0.32 10.14
CA TYR A 55 10.47 -0.93 9.57
C TYR A 55 11.58 -1.79 8.93
N THR A 56 12.68 -1.16 8.47
CA THR A 56 13.78 -1.90 7.83
C THR A 56 14.56 -2.79 8.81
N THR A 57 14.40 -2.59 10.12
CA THR A 57 14.96 -3.48 11.14
C THR A 57 14.17 -4.78 11.31
N PHE A 58 13.00 -4.91 10.67
CA PHE A 58 12.14 -6.07 10.85
C PHE A 58 12.67 -7.31 10.14
N SER A 59 12.55 -8.45 10.81
CA SER A 59 12.83 -9.79 10.29
C SER A 59 11.80 -10.77 10.84
N LEU A 60 11.78 -12.00 10.32
CA LEU A 60 10.84 -13.05 10.78
C LEU A 60 10.86 -13.23 12.31
N ASN A 61 12.02 -13.10 12.95
CA ASN A 61 12.16 -13.27 14.40
C ASN A 61 12.11 -11.94 15.19
N LYS A 62 11.99 -10.80 14.52
CA LYS A 62 12.02 -9.48 15.14
C LYS A 62 11.16 -8.52 14.33
N HIS A 63 9.88 -8.42 14.68
CA HIS A 63 8.91 -7.57 13.99
C HIS A 63 7.97 -6.87 14.99
N GLU A 64 8.56 -6.49 16.13
CA GLU A 64 7.88 -5.79 17.22
C GLU A 64 6.69 -6.59 17.77
N SER A 65 5.52 -5.95 17.92
CA SER A 65 4.29 -6.58 18.42
C SER A 65 3.32 -7.01 17.31
N ILE A 66 3.77 -7.07 16.05
CA ILE A 66 2.94 -7.59 14.95
C ILE A 66 2.76 -9.10 15.17
N PRO A 67 1.55 -9.67 15.10
CA PRO A 67 1.37 -11.11 15.24
C PRO A 67 2.10 -11.90 14.15
N ASP A 68 2.76 -13.00 14.53
CA ASP A 68 3.48 -13.91 13.60
C ASP A 68 2.60 -14.29 12.41
N LEU A 69 1.33 -14.65 12.65
CA LEU A 69 0.38 -15.05 11.60
C LEU A 69 0.28 -14.03 10.46
N TRP A 70 0.20 -12.73 10.79
CA TRP A 70 0.09 -11.67 9.79
C TRP A 70 1.45 -11.31 9.21
N PHE A 71 2.50 -11.30 10.04
CA PHE A 71 3.83 -10.93 9.58
C PHE A 71 4.43 -11.99 8.64
N GLU A 72 4.22 -13.28 8.91
CA GLU A 72 4.66 -14.39 8.05
C GLU A 72 3.92 -14.39 6.70
N GLU A 73 2.60 -14.15 6.70
CA GLU A 73 1.83 -14.02 5.46
C GLU A 73 2.36 -12.85 4.61
N PHE A 74 2.55 -11.70 5.24
CA PHE A 74 3.12 -10.51 4.61
C PHE A 74 4.53 -10.77 4.06
N TRP A 75 5.42 -11.41 4.84
CA TRP A 75 6.79 -11.69 4.44
C TRP A 75 6.84 -12.57 3.19
N GLN A 76 6.03 -13.64 3.17
CA GLN A 76 5.90 -14.55 2.03
C GLN A 76 5.43 -13.80 0.77
N HIS A 77 4.43 -12.94 0.89
CA HIS A 77 3.94 -12.13 -0.22
C HIS A 77 4.95 -11.09 -0.72
N HIS A 78 5.64 -10.41 0.20
CA HIS A 78 6.58 -9.33 -0.12
C HIS A 78 7.84 -9.86 -0.82
N PHE A 79 8.40 -10.96 -0.31
CA PHE A 79 9.60 -11.58 -0.87
C PHE A 79 9.31 -12.68 -1.90
N ARG A 80 8.03 -13.00 -2.14
CA ARG A 80 7.60 -14.01 -3.12
C ARG A 80 8.20 -15.40 -2.85
N CYS A 81 8.22 -15.79 -1.59
CA CYS A 81 8.70 -17.08 -1.09
C CYS A 81 7.68 -17.71 -0.14
N HIS A 82 7.83 -18.98 0.24
CA HIS A 82 6.98 -19.62 1.25
C HIS A 82 7.75 -20.00 2.52
N LEU A 83 7.03 -20.06 3.64
CA LEU A 83 7.54 -20.51 4.93
C LEU A 83 6.93 -21.87 5.26
N PRO A 84 7.69 -22.98 5.14
CA PRO A 84 7.14 -24.33 5.28
C PRO A 84 6.49 -24.62 6.64
N GLN A 85 6.96 -23.96 7.69
CA GLN A 85 6.47 -24.15 9.07
C GLN A 85 5.38 -23.14 9.46
N SER A 86 5.03 -22.21 8.57
CA SER A 86 3.98 -21.22 8.83
C SER A 86 2.60 -21.87 8.78
N ILE A 87 1.72 -21.44 9.68
CA ILE A 87 0.29 -21.80 9.65
C ILE A 87 -0.35 -21.35 8.33
N SER A 88 0.13 -20.23 7.77
CA SER A 88 -0.31 -19.64 6.51
C SER A 88 0.72 -19.88 5.40
N SER A 89 1.25 -21.10 5.29
CA SER A 89 2.22 -21.42 4.23
C SER A 89 1.61 -21.20 2.83
N LEU A 90 2.31 -20.42 2.01
CA LEU A 90 1.91 -20.04 0.65
C LEU A 90 2.64 -20.87 -0.42
N GLU A 91 3.07 -22.10 -0.11
CA GLU A 91 3.82 -22.98 -1.02
C GLU A 91 3.18 -23.11 -2.41
N LYS A 92 1.85 -23.14 -2.49
CA LYS A 92 1.09 -23.23 -3.75
C LYS A 92 1.23 -21.97 -4.62
N LEU A 93 1.43 -20.81 -4.01
CA LEU A 93 1.59 -19.52 -4.70
C LEU A 93 3.07 -19.22 -4.97
N PHE A 94 3.95 -19.59 -4.04
CA PHE A 94 5.38 -19.34 -4.09
C PHE A 94 6.15 -20.65 -3.93
N PRO A 95 6.64 -21.27 -5.03
CA PRO A 95 7.25 -22.60 -4.99
C PRO A 95 8.59 -22.67 -4.23
N LEU A 96 9.26 -21.53 -4.04
CA LEU A 96 10.59 -21.49 -3.41
C LEU A 96 10.46 -21.14 -1.93
N PRO A 97 11.12 -21.90 -1.03
CA PRO A 97 11.12 -21.57 0.39
C PRO A 97 11.93 -20.28 0.63
N CYS A 98 11.55 -19.51 1.64
CA CYS A 98 12.34 -18.36 2.06
C CYS A 98 13.71 -18.81 2.57
N THR A 99 14.74 -18.03 2.27
CA THR A 99 16.15 -18.32 2.56
C THR A 99 16.57 -17.91 3.97
N GLY A 100 15.83 -17.01 4.60
CA GLY A 100 16.19 -16.37 5.87
C GLY A 100 17.20 -15.22 5.70
N THR A 101 17.58 -14.89 4.46
CA THR A 101 18.47 -13.75 4.14
C THR A 101 17.73 -12.55 3.57
N GLU A 102 16.40 -12.66 3.43
CA GLU A 102 15.55 -11.58 2.96
C GLU A 102 15.64 -10.36 3.90
N SER A 103 15.65 -9.17 3.31
CA SER A 103 15.83 -7.92 4.05
C SER A 103 14.94 -6.81 3.52
N MET A 104 14.24 -6.13 4.42
CA MET A 104 13.44 -4.94 4.12
C MET A 104 14.29 -3.77 3.63
N SER A 105 15.58 -3.72 3.98
CA SER A 105 16.50 -2.70 3.47
C SER A 105 16.81 -2.88 1.99
N GLN A 106 16.88 -4.14 1.53
CA GLN A 106 17.16 -4.47 0.13
C GLN A 106 15.89 -4.46 -0.73
N ASN A 107 14.75 -4.82 -0.15
CA ASN A 107 13.44 -4.76 -0.78
C ASN A 107 12.51 -3.87 0.06
N PRO A 108 12.63 -2.52 -0.04
CA PRO A 108 11.84 -1.60 0.78
C PRO A 108 10.36 -1.60 0.40
N LEU A 109 9.53 -1.17 1.35
CA LEU A 109 8.09 -1.06 1.15
C LEU A 109 7.74 0.17 0.32
N ASN A 110 6.71 0.02 -0.52
CA ASN A 110 5.99 1.16 -1.07
C ASN A 110 5.08 1.70 0.01
N LEU A 111 5.55 2.74 0.70
CA LEU A 111 4.82 3.34 1.83
C LEU A 111 3.48 3.91 1.39
N ASP A 112 2.46 3.70 2.22
CA ASP A 112 1.15 4.32 2.02
C ASP A 112 1.25 5.85 2.16
N THR A 113 0.50 6.57 1.33
CA THR A 113 0.47 8.04 1.32
C THR A 113 0.07 8.61 2.69
N PHE A 114 -0.69 7.88 3.50
CA PHE A 114 -1.23 8.33 4.76
C PHE A 114 -0.43 7.90 6.00
N VAL A 115 0.78 7.32 5.85
CA VAL A 115 1.67 6.98 6.98
C VAL A 115 1.86 8.16 7.94
N TYR A 116 2.08 9.36 7.39
CA TYR A 116 2.18 10.59 8.17
C TYR A 116 0.97 10.84 9.06
N HIS A 117 -0.24 10.72 8.50
CA HIS A 117 -1.48 10.95 9.22
C HIS A 117 -1.71 9.92 10.33
N THR A 118 -1.30 8.67 10.13
CA THR A 118 -1.35 7.65 11.17
C THR A 118 -0.39 7.95 12.33
N VAL A 119 0.85 8.36 12.03
CA VAL A 119 1.84 8.67 13.07
C VAL A 119 1.37 9.86 13.92
N ILE A 120 0.98 10.96 13.29
CA ILE A 120 0.53 12.16 14.03
C ILE A 120 -0.71 11.90 14.88
N ALA A 121 -1.60 10.98 14.47
CA ALA A 121 -2.80 10.66 15.24
C ALA A 121 -2.51 9.95 16.57
N VAL A 122 -1.33 9.33 16.70
CA VAL A 122 -0.92 8.61 17.91
C VAL A 122 0.04 9.44 18.76
N THR A 123 0.84 10.32 18.13
CA THR A 123 1.85 11.14 18.82
C THR A 123 1.38 12.56 19.16
N GLY A 124 0.22 12.99 18.63
CA GLY A 124 -0.33 14.33 18.75
C GLY A 124 -1.27 14.55 19.93
#